data_AF-A0A172Q993-F1
#
_entry.id   AF-A0A172Q993-F1
#
_cell.length_a   1.000
_cell.length_b   1.000
_cell.length_c   1.000
_cell.angle_alpha   90.00
_cell.angle_beta   90.00
_cell.angle_gamma   90.00
#
_symmetry.space_group_name_H-M   'P 1'
#
loop_
_entity.id
_entity.type
_entity.pdbx_description
1 polymer ?
#
loop_
_entity_poly.entity_id
_entity_poly.type
_entity_poly.pdbx_seq_one_letter_code
_entity_poly.pdbx_strand_id
1 'polypeptide(L)' 'MIITGKHIFNLVYVFNLIFHTLFISYQLIQHNTLDAAYLIVAGASVAVTTLIYIITKESKLGT' A
#
# COMPACT_ATOMS: atom_id res chain seq x y z
N MET A 1 -20.11 11.99 -10.93
CA MET A 1 -19.01 11.00 -11.02
C MET A 1 -19.20 10.01 -9.88
N ILE A 2 -19.65 8.78 -10.16
CA ILE A 2 -19.89 7.79 -9.10
C ILE A 2 -18.53 7.19 -8.73
N ILE A 3 -18.03 7.57 -7.56
CA ILE A 3 -16.82 6.97 -6.99
C ILE A 3 -17.20 5.55 -6.60
N THR A 4 -16.77 4.57 -7.40
CA THR A 4 -16.96 3.14 -7.08
C THR A 4 -15.96 2.72 -6.01
N GLY A 5 -16.31 1.74 -5.16
CA GLY A 5 -15.42 1.24 -4.10
C GLY A 5 -14.06 0.79 -4.62
N LYS A 6 -14.00 0.31 -5.87
CA LYS A 6 -12.75 -0.02 -6.58
C LYS A 6 -11.84 1.19 -6.80
N HIS A 7 -12.41 2.36 -7.10
CA HIS A 7 -11.64 3.57 -7.32
C HIS A 7 -11.04 4.09 -6.01
N ILE A 8 -11.81 4.02 -4.91
CA ILE A 8 -11.33 4.34 -3.56
C ILE A 8 -10.22 3.38 -3.16
N PHE A 9 -10.39 2.08 -3.39
CA PHE A 9 -9.39 1.08 -3.05
C PHE A 9 -8.06 1.30 -3.78
N ASN A 10 -8.11 1.57 -5.10
CA ASN A 10 -6.90 1.90 -5.86
C ASN A 10 -6.19 3.14 -5.33
N LEU A 11 -6.96 4.16 -4.95
CA LEU A 11 -6.43 5.39 -4.38
C LEU A 11 -5.77 5.12 -3.01
N VAL A 12 -6.43 4.35 -2.14
CA VAL A 12 -5.89 3.92 -0.84
C VAL A 12 -4.61 3.11 -1.00
N TYR A 13 -4.54 2.22 -2.00
CA TYR A 13 -3.33 1.45 -2.30
C TYR A 13 -2.15 2.36 -2.65
N VAL A 14 -2.36 3.33 -3.55
CA VAL A 14 -1.31 4.28 -3.95
C VAL A 14 -0.86 5.13 -2.76
N PHE A 15 -1.79 5.62 -1.94
CA PHE A 15 -1.45 6.39 -0.75
C PHE A 15 -0.72 5.57 0.31
N ASN A 16 -1.09 4.31 0.52
CA ASN A 16 -0.40 3.40 1.43
C ASN A 16 1.06 3.20 1.02
N LEU A 17 1.29 2.98 -0.29
CA LEU A 17 2.63 2.81 -0.83
C LEU A 17 3.47 4.08 -0.69
N ILE A 18 2.91 5.24 -1.06
CA ILE A 18 3.58 6.55 -0.91
C ILE A 18 3.91 6.82 0.56
N PHE A 19 2.98 6.57 1.47
CA PHE A 19 3.18 6.81 2.90
C PHE A 19 4.34 5.99 3.47
N HIS A 20 4.36 4.68 3.22
CA HIS A 20 5.43 3.83 3.74
C HIS A 20 6.79 4.17 3.10
N THR A 21 6.84 4.48 1.80
CA THR A 21 8.07 4.94 1.15
C THR A 21 8.59 6.23 1.77
N LEU A 22 7.74 7.25 1.91
CA LEU A 22 8.12 8.53 2.51
C LEU A 22 8.58 8.38 3.96
N PHE A 23 7.87 7.57 4.75
CA PHE A 23 8.23 7.34 6.14
C PHE A 23 9.57 6.62 6.29
N ILE A 24 9.81 5.58 5.49
CA ILE A 24 11.09 4.85 5.50
C ILE A 24 12.22 5.78 5.06
N SER A 25 12.04 6.53 3.95
CA SER A 25 13.03 7.49 3.47
C SER A 25 13.33 8.57 4.51
N TYR A 26 12.31 9.10 5.19
CA TYR A 26 12.47 10.09 6.25
C TYR A 26 13.29 9.55 7.43
N GLN A 27 12.98 8.34 7.92
CA GLN A 27 13.72 7.71 9.00
C GLN A 27 15.18 7.45 8.63
N LEU A 28 15.44 7.03 7.37
CA LEU A 28 16.79 6.85 6.85
C LEU A 28 17.57 8.18 6.80
N ILE A 29 16.95 9.27 6.33
CA ILE A 29 17.57 10.60 6.29
C ILE A 29 17.91 11.11 7.70
N GLN A 30 17.08 10.80 8.69
CA GLN A 30 17.33 11.20 10.08
C GLN A 30 18.34 10.32 10.82
N HIS A 31 18.93 9.32 10.15
CA HIS A 31 19.78 8.31 10.79
C HIS A 31 19.12 7.63 11.99
N ASN A 32 17.79 7.61 12.04
CA ASN A 32 17.05 6.89 13.06
C ASN A 32 17.07 5.40 12.74
N THR A 33 17.13 4.59 13.79
CA THR A 33 16.96 3.15 13.67
C THR A 33 15.53 2.84 13.23
N LEU A 34 15.38 2.19 12.07
CA LEU A 34 14.10 1.62 11.69
C LEU A 34 13.78 0.44 12.60
N ASP A 35 12.64 0.51 13.27
CA ASP A 35 12.11 -0.62 14.04
C ASP A 35 11.80 -1.79 13.09
N ALA A 36 12.39 -2.95 13.38
CA ALA A 36 12.16 -4.17 12.63
C ALA A 36 10.67 -4.58 12.65
N ALA A 37 9.96 -4.30 13.76
CA ALA A 37 8.52 -4.55 13.83
C ALA A 37 7.75 -3.68 12.84
N TYR A 38 8.13 -2.40 12.71
CA TYR A 38 7.53 -1.49 11.72
C TYR A 38 7.78 -1.97 10.28
N LEU A 39 8.99 -2.42 9.96
CA LEU A 39 9.31 -2.95 8.62
C LEU A 39 8.48 -4.17 8.25
N ILE A 40 8.26 -5.08 9.21
CA ILE A 40 7.41 -6.26 9.01
C ILE A 40 5.97 -5.83 8.76
N VAL A 41 5.44 -4.90 9.57
CA VAL A 41 4.06 -4.39 9.42
C VAL A 41 3.89 -3.66 8.09
N ALA A 42 4.83 -2.79 7.71
CA ALA A 42 4.81 -2.09 6.43
C ALA A 42 4.86 -3.06 5.25
N GLY A 43 5.75 -4.05 5.29
CA GLY A 43 5.84 -5.10 4.26
C GLY A 43 4.54 -5.91 4.14
N ALA A 44 3.97 -6.35 5.27
CA ALA A 44 2.71 -7.08 5.29
C ALA A 44 1.53 -6.21 4.78
N SER A 45 1.47 -4.94 5.16
CA SER A 45 0.43 -4.00 4.71
C SER A 45 0.47 -3.83 3.18
N VAL A 46 1.66 -3.61 2.62
CA VAL A 46 1.84 -3.50 1.16
C VAL A 46 1.50 -4.80 0.46
N ALA A 47 1.93 -5.95 0.99
CA ALA A 47 1.65 -7.27 0.40
C ALA A 47 0.15 -7.58 0.36
N VAL A 48 -0.56 -7.42 1.48
CA VAL A 48 -2.02 -7.65 1.55
C VAL A 48 -2.78 -6.71 0.62
N THR A 49 -2.43 -5.42 0.62
CA THR A 49 -3.14 -4.45 -0.22
C THR A 49 -2.85 -4.70 -1.71
N THR A 50 -1.65 -5.17 -2.06
CA THR A 50 -1.29 -5.60 -3.42
C THR A 50 -2.10 -6.82 -3.85
N LEU A 51 -2.26 -7.83 -2.98
CA LEU A 51 -3.07 -9.02 -3.28
C LEU A 51 -4.53 -8.64 -3.54
N ILE A 52 -5.12 -7.78 -2.70
CA ILE A 52 -6.49 -7.30 -2.89
C ILE A 52 -6.61 -6.49 -4.19
N TYR A 53 -5.61 -5.67 -4.53
CA TYR A 53 -5.57 -4.95 -5.81
C TYR A 53 -5.60 -5.90 -7.01
N ILE A 54 -4.77 -6.95 -6.99
CA ILE A 54 -4.71 -7.96 -8.05
C ILE A 54 -6.05 -8.66 -8.18
N ILE A 55 -6.62 -9.18 -7.10
CA ILE A 55 -7.94 -9.86 -7.10
C ILE A 55 -9.03 -8.94 -7.67
N THR A 56 -9.05 -7.68 -7.22
CA THR A 56 -10.04 -6.69 -7.67
C THR A 56 -9.83 -6.33 -9.15
N LYS A 57 -8.60 -6.42 -9.67
CA LYS A 57 -8.27 -6.18 -11.08
C LYS A 57 -8.67 -7.37 -11.95
N GLU A 58 -8.30 -8.60 -11.56
CA GLU A 58 -8.59 -9.86 -12.25
C GLU A 58 -10.09 -10.18 -12.31
N SER A 59 -10.88 -9.74 -11.32
CA SER A 59 -12.36 -9.82 -11.37
C SER A 59 -12.99 -9.10 -12.58
N LYS A 60 -12.23 -8.33 -13.38
CA LYS A 60 -12.69 -7.74 -14.65
C LYS A 60 -12.37 -8.58 -15.90
N LEU A 61 -11.59 -9.66 -15.81
CA LEU A 61 -11.21 -10.52 -16.95
C LEU A 61 -12.12 -11.75 -17.13
N GLY A 62 -13.14 -11.89 -16.28
CA GLY A 62 -14.08 -13.03 -16.27
C GLY A 62 -15.54 -12.68 -16.58
N THR A 63 -15.80 -11.65 -17.39
CA THR A 63 -17.13 -11.34 -17.96
C THR A 63 -17.00 -10.77 -19.36
#